data_AF-A0AAV9ZIS5-F1
#
_entry.id   AF-A0AAV9ZIS5-F1
#
_cell.length_a   1.000
_cell.length_b   1.000
_cell.length_c   1.000
_cell.angle_alpha   90.00
_cell.angle_beta   90.00
_cell.angle_gamma   90.00
#
_symmetry.space_group_name_H-M   'P 1'
#
loop_
_entity.id
_entity.type
_entity.pdbx_description
1 polymer ?
#
loop_
_entity_poly.entity_id
_entity_poly.type
_entity_poly.pdbx_seq_one_letter_code
_entity_poly.pdbx_strand_id
1 'polypeptide(L)'
;MLHSWTSLLLLSLAFSAALQVPGRRQTNNGVHLAITPTCGKLGGAFANVNAGVITSGIKTLVAFGDSYTSGGRSDGGPLAAAVLNGTSPRAGGRVTDGPVWAEDVASDLGATIKDYAVSGAVVNVTLWPSKAGQSDFLHQAALFLSQNNALNSATTLYTVFFGINDFSASSTDGNHLPQAAAELLTQIKQLASAPINARNVVVLDDYGRGKHSATGDAWKQAVFDGLSSLRAQGLNVAFVDFAPLWDGVLGSSPGFAAFGYANSGACIPNLSQTDLSGECSTPLNSFYWLPGHPSKETHRIMADYVNFVLAKCKA
;
A
#
# COMPACT_ATOMS: atom_id res chain seq x y z
N MET A 1 -49.78 -16.44 -52.40
CA MET A 1 -48.30 -16.43 -52.53
C MET A 1 -47.78 -15.22 -51.75
N LEU A 2 -47.50 -15.40 -50.45
CA LEU A 2 -46.92 -14.36 -49.60
C LEU A 2 -45.39 -14.53 -49.61
N HIS A 3 -44.66 -13.47 -49.96
CA HIS A 3 -43.19 -13.43 -49.81
C HIS A 3 -42.86 -12.74 -48.50
N SER A 4 -42.18 -13.50 -47.63
CA SER A 4 -41.73 -13.09 -46.30
C SER A 4 -40.40 -12.33 -46.40
N TRP A 5 -40.29 -11.25 -45.63
CA TRP A 5 -39.08 -10.44 -45.48
C TRP A 5 -38.25 -10.98 -44.31
N THR A 6 -37.04 -11.46 -44.59
CA THR A 6 -36.05 -11.80 -43.55
C THR A 6 -35.03 -10.69 -43.42
N SER A 7 -35.09 -9.94 -42.32
CA SER A 7 -34.07 -8.97 -41.90
C SER A 7 -32.89 -9.73 -41.27
N LEU A 8 -31.69 -9.56 -41.82
CA LEU A 8 -30.43 -9.98 -41.18
C LEU A 8 -30.03 -8.97 -40.10
N LEU A 9 -30.00 -9.40 -38.84
CA LEU A 9 -29.30 -8.70 -37.76
C LEU A 9 -27.81 -9.04 -37.81
N LEU A 10 -26.96 -8.04 -38.05
CA LEU A 10 -25.51 -8.11 -37.87
C LEU A 10 -25.18 -7.85 -36.40
N LEU A 11 -24.76 -8.89 -35.65
CA LEU A 11 -24.10 -8.72 -34.36
C LEU A 11 -22.64 -8.31 -34.60
N SER A 12 -22.28 -7.09 -34.22
CA SER A 12 -20.89 -6.64 -34.11
C SER A 12 -20.29 -7.13 -32.78
N LEU A 13 -19.47 -8.17 -32.86
CA LEU A 13 -18.58 -8.58 -31.76
C LEU A 13 -17.43 -7.57 -31.64
N ALA A 14 -17.52 -6.68 -30.66
CA ALA A 14 -16.39 -5.84 -30.26
C ALA A 14 -15.41 -6.69 -29.44
N PHE A 15 -14.31 -7.11 -30.08
CA PHE A 15 -13.14 -7.64 -29.38
C PHE A 15 -12.42 -6.48 -28.69
N SER A 16 -12.58 -6.36 -27.38
CA SER A 16 -11.69 -5.53 -26.55
C SER A 16 -10.33 -6.22 -26.48
N ALA A 17 -9.40 -5.81 -27.35
CA ALA A 17 -8.00 -6.18 -27.22
C ALA A 17 -7.43 -5.49 -25.98
N ALA A 18 -7.19 -6.28 -24.91
CA ALA A 18 -6.43 -5.81 -23.76
C ALA A 18 -5.04 -5.37 -24.23
N LEU A 19 -4.70 -4.10 -23.99
CA LEU A 19 -3.36 -3.57 -24.19
C LEU A 19 -2.40 -4.31 -23.24
N GLN A 20 -1.74 -5.34 -23.76
CA GLN A 20 -0.60 -5.96 -23.09
C GLN A 20 0.55 -4.95 -23.08
N VAL A 21 0.89 -4.46 -21.89
CA VAL A 21 2.14 -3.72 -21.66
C VAL A 21 3.29 -4.68 -21.98
N PRO A 22 4.17 -4.38 -22.95
CA PRO A 22 5.24 -5.30 -23.31
C PRO A 22 6.29 -5.36 -22.20
N GLY A 23 6.66 -6.57 -21.77
CA GLY A 23 8.04 -6.85 -21.37
C GLY A 23 8.39 -6.94 -19.88
N ARG A 24 7.47 -7.25 -18.97
CA ARG A 24 7.87 -7.89 -17.71
C ARG A 24 7.77 -9.40 -17.90
N ARG A 25 8.88 -10.13 -17.78
CA ARG A 25 8.84 -11.59 -17.52
C ARG A 25 7.82 -11.81 -16.40
N GLN A 26 7.07 -12.93 -16.40
CA GLN A 26 6.23 -13.30 -15.25
C GLN A 26 7.14 -13.54 -14.03
N THR A 27 7.53 -12.48 -13.33
CA THR A 27 8.48 -12.49 -12.20
C THR A 27 7.78 -12.63 -10.85
N ASN A 28 6.47 -12.86 -10.85
CA ASN A 28 5.60 -12.90 -9.66
C ASN A 28 4.80 -14.21 -9.61
N ASN A 29 5.40 -15.32 -10.03
CA ASN A 29 4.79 -16.67 -10.07
C ASN A 29 3.37 -16.75 -10.69
N GLY A 30 3.12 -15.93 -11.71
CA GLY A 30 1.82 -15.85 -12.39
C GLY A 30 0.80 -14.94 -11.70
N VAL A 31 1.07 -14.44 -10.50
CA VAL A 31 0.26 -13.42 -9.83
C VAL A 31 0.45 -12.06 -10.50
N HIS A 32 -0.64 -11.36 -10.80
CA HIS A 32 -0.62 -10.08 -11.52
C HIS A 32 -1.86 -9.24 -11.21
N LEU A 33 -1.81 -7.94 -11.51
CA LEU A 33 -2.99 -7.08 -11.45
C LEU A 33 -4.03 -7.53 -12.49
N ALA A 34 -5.22 -7.90 -12.03
CA ALA A 34 -6.39 -8.17 -12.88
C ALA A 34 -7.36 -6.98 -12.96
N ILE A 35 -7.05 -5.90 -12.25
CA ILE A 35 -7.77 -4.62 -12.31
C ILE A 35 -6.79 -3.50 -12.64
N THR A 36 -7.32 -2.40 -13.15
CA THR A 36 -6.57 -1.16 -13.34
C THR A 36 -7.01 -0.17 -12.26
N PRO A 37 -6.09 0.50 -11.53
CA PRO A 37 -6.46 1.55 -10.58
C PRO A 37 -7.31 2.62 -11.25
N THR A 38 -8.47 2.92 -10.66
CA THR A 38 -9.32 4.02 -11.15
C THR A 38 -8.75 5.34 -10.68
N CYS A 39 -8.33 6.17 -11.64
CA CYS A 39 -7.82 7.51 -11.36
C CYS A 39 -8.95 8.51 -11.09
N GLY A 40 -8.74 9.40 -10.13
CA GLY A 40 -9.62 10.53 -9.84
C GLY A 40 -8.88 11.86 -9.84
N LYS A 41 -9.48 12.87 -9.19
CA LYS A 41 -8.92 14.21 -9.03
C LYS A 41 -8.69 14.50 -7.56
N LEU A 42 -7.68 15.31 -7.26
CA LEU A 42 -7.49 15.83 -5.91
C LEU A 42 -8.53 16.92 -5.63
N GLY A 43 -9.16 16.85 -4.44
CA GLY A 43 -10.28 17.71 -4.06
C GLY A 43 -11.63 17.12 -4.47
N GLY A 44 -12.40 16.66 -3.49
CA GLY A 44 -13.63 15.89 -3.66
C GLY A 44 -13.56 14.55 -2.92
N ALA A 45 -14.32 13.56 -3.38
CA ALA A 45 -14.25 12.21 -2.83
C ALA A 45 -12.86 11.61 -3.03
N PHE A 46 -12.37 10.84 -2.04
CA PHE A 46 -11.08 10.17 -2.13
C PHE A 46 -10.99 9.29 -3.38
N ALA A 47 -9.84 9.32 -4.04
CA ALA A 47 -9.56 8.54 -5.25
C ALA A 47 -8.06 8.38 -5.45
N ASN A 48 -7.65 7.40 -6.27
CA ASN A 48 -6.26 7.29 -6.66
C ASN A 48 -5.85 8.54 -7.47
N VAL A 49 -4.80 9.23 -7.01
CA VAL A 49 -4.34 10.46 -7.64
C VAL A 49 -2.86 10.70 -7.38
N ASN A 50 -2.20 11.29 -8.37
CA ASN A 50 -0.86 11.86 -8.26
C ASN A 50 -0.91 13.32 -8.69
N ALA A 51 -0.86 14.22 -7.72
CA ALA A 51 -0.88 15.67 -7.90
C ALA A 51 0.53 16.27 -7.78
N GLY A 52 1.46 15.80 -8.63
CA GLY A 52 2.78 16.42 -8.83
C GLY A 52 3.98 15.61 -8.37
N VAL A 53 3.80 14.38 -7.84
CA VAL A 53 4.92 13.49 -7.51
C VAL A 53 5.61 13.05 -8.80
N ILE A 54 6.88 13.41 -8.93
CA ILE A 54 7.74 13.05 -10.05
C ILE A 54 8.64 11.90 -9.60
N THR A 55 8.44 10.72 -10.19
CA THR A 55 9.20 9.52 -9.85
C THR A 55 10.52 9.41 -10.63
N SER A 56 10.66 10.12 -11.75
CA SER A 56 11.90 10.14 -12.53
C SER A 56 13.03 10.79 -11.72
N GLY A 57 14.07 10.02 -11.41
CA GLY A 57 15.24 10.52 -10.69
C GLY A 57 15.12 10.49 -9.17
N ILE A 58 14.08 9.84 -8.61
CA ILE A 58 14.08 9.49 -7.19
C ILE A 58 15.26 8.56 -6.91
N LYS A 59 16.05 8.90 -5.89
CA LYS A 59 17.24 8.16 -5.45
C LYS A 59 17.07 7.54 -4.06
N THR A 60 16.14 8.08 -3.28
CA THR A 60 15.87 7.63 -1.92
C THR A 60 14.37 7.54 -1.70
N LEU A 61 13.91 6.40 -1.17
CA LEU A 61 12.55 6.21 -0.65
C LEU A 61 12.64 6.13 0.87
N VAL A 62 11.96 7.02 1.58
CA VAL A 62 11.83 6.99 3.04
C VAL A 62 10.44 6.46 3.37
N ALA A 63 10.37 5.30 4.04
CA ALA A 63 9.12 4.61 4.32
C ALA A 63 8.72 4.70 5.80
N PHE A 64 7.50 5.15 6.05
CA PHE A 64 6.84 5.13 7.36
C PHE A 64 5.57 4.29 7.27
N GLY A 65 5.31 3.50 8.29
CA GLY A 65 4.12 2.66 8.30
C GLY A 65 4.15 1.56 9.34
N ASP A 66 3.36 0.52 9.04
CA ASP A 66 3.14 -0.62 9.92
C ASP A 66 3.71 -1.94 9.38
N SER A 67 3.08 -3.08 9.72
CA SER A 67 3.51 -4.42 9.28
C SER A 67 3.39 -4.66 7.79
N TYR A 68 2.61 -3.85 7.05
CA TYR A 68 2.54 -3.95 5.59
C TYR A 68 3.74 -3.28 4.92
N THR A 69 4.51 -2.47 5.66
CA THR A 69 5.65 -1.70 5.14
C THR A 69 6.97 -2.06 5.83
N SER A 70 6.92 -2.67 7.02
CA SER A 70 8.11 -3.00 7.80
C SER A 70 8.96 -4.11 7.18
N GLY A 71 10.17 -3.73 6.76
CA GLY A 71 11.27 -4.53 6.24
C GLY A 71 12.07 -5.29 7.30
N GLY A 72 11.62 -5.32 8.56
CA GLY A 72 12.32 -6.00 9.66
C GLY A 72 13.44 -5.21 10.32
N ARG A 73 13.70 -3.96 9.87
CA ARG A 73 14.55 -2.97 10.54
C ARG A 73 13.91 -1.59 10.36
N SER A 74 13.91 -0.77 11.40
CA SER A 74 13.09 0.46 11.48
C SER A 74 13.87 1.73 11.85
N ASP A 75 15.17 1.76 11.60
CA ASP A 75 16.06 2.91 11.88
C ASP A 75 16.58 3.59 10.60
N GLY A 76 16.04 3.24 9.43
CA GLY A 76 16.48 3.74 8.13
C GLY A 76 17.84 3.19 7.66
N GLY A 77 18.38 2.17 8.31
CA GLY A 77 19.56 1.43 7.89
C GLY A 77 19.27 0.34 6.84
N PRO A 78 20.31 -0.34 6.32
CA PRO A 78 20.13 -1.41 5.35
C PRO A 78 19.28 -2.56 5.90
N LEU A 79 18.33 -3.03 5.09
CA LEU A 79 17.50 -4.19 5.41
C LEU A 79 18.27 -5.50 5.17
N ALA A 80 17.96 -6.53 5.97
CA ALA A 80 18.42 -7.89 5.70
C ALA A 80 17.82 -8.41 4.38
N ALA A 81 18.41 -9.46 3.80
CA ALA A 81 17.83 -10.12 2.63
C ALA A 81 16.40 -10.61 2.94
N ALA A 82 15.46 -10.30 2.04
CA ALA A 82 14.06 -10.68 2.16
C ALA A 82 13.83 -12.14 1.76
N VAL A 83 14.48 -13.06 2.49
CA VAL A 83 14.39 -14.51 2.28
C VAL A 83 13.99 -15.19 3.59
N LEU A 84 13.23 -16.28 3.48
CA LEU A 84 12.98 -17.18 4.61
C LEU A 84 14.31 -17.81 5.04
N ASN A 85 14.59 -17.79 6.35
CA ASN A 85 15.79 -18.39 6.91
C ASN A 85 15.38 -19.37 8.02
N GLY A 86 15.84 -20.62 7.89
CA GLY A 86 15.44 -21.71 8.78
C GLY A 86 13.94 -21.98 8.69
N THR A 87 13.29 -22.17 9.85
CA THR A 87 11.86 -22.42 9.92
C THR A 87 11.02 -21.15 10.06
N SER A 88 11.61 -19.97 10.23
CA SER A 88 10.83 -18.75 10.49
C SER A 88 9.90 -18.44 9.31
N PRO A 89 8.59 -18.14 9.54
CA PRO A 89 7.68 -17.68 8.50
C PRO A 89 7.87 -16.18 8.18
N ARG A 90 8.97 -15.56 8.59
CA ARG A 90 9.21 -14.12 8.46
C ARG A 90 10.50 -13.89 7.70
N ALA A 91 10.38 -13.57 6.42
CA ALA A 91 11.54 -13.40 5.54
C ALA A 91 12.34 -12.17 5.96
N GLY A 92 13.61 -12.33 6.36
CA GLY A 92 14.45 -11.22 6.82
C GLY A 92 13.82 -10.31 7.89
N GLY A 93 12.86 -10.83 8.69
CA GLY A 93 12.11 -10.06 9.70
C GLY A 93 10.79 -9.42 9.23
N ARG A 94 10.43 -9.49 7.94
CA ARG A 94 9.14 -8.99 7.42
C ARG A 94 7.98 -9.86 7.90
N VAL A 95 6.77 -9.29 7.99
CA VAL A 95 5.53 -10.06 8.25
C VAL A 95 4.97 -10.68 6.95
N THR A 96 5.86 -11.27 6.16
CA THR A 96 5.56 -11.90 4.87
C THR A 96 6.69 -12.87 4.48
N ASP A 97 6.56 -13.58 3.36
CA ASP A 97 7.53 -14.57 2.84
C ASP A 97 8.60 -14.00 1.92
N GLY A 98 8.68 -12.67 1.79
CA GLY A 98 9.63 -11.99 0.92
C GLY A 98 9.65 -10.47 1.12
N PRO A 99 9.96 -9.69 0.07
CA PRO A 99 9.94 -8.23 0.13
C PRO A 99 8.54 -7.69 0.40
N VAL A 100 8.45 -6.54 1.08
CA VAL A 100 7.22 -5.75 1.14
C VAL A 100 7.12 -4.78 -0.04
N TRP A 101 5.92 -4.24 -0.28
CA TRP A 101 5.64 -3.38 -1.44
C TRP A 101 6.62 -2.20 -1.57
N ALA A 102 7.05 -1.60 -0.45
CA ALA A 102 7.94 -0.44 -0.46
C ALA A 102 9.34 -0.80 -0.97
N GLU A 103 9.83 -2.02 -0.70
CA GLU A 103 11.09 -2.53 -1.23
C GLU A 103 11.00 -2.70 -2.75
N ASP A 104 9.88 -3.22 -3.24
CA ASP A 104 9.61 -3.38 -4.67
C ASP A 104 9.47 -2.03 -5.41
N VAL A 105 8.80 -1.05 -4.82
CA VAL A 105 8.73 0.32 -5.37
C VAL A 105 10.14 0.94 -5.40
N ALA A 106 10.92 0.83 -4.33
CA ALA A 106 12.28 1.34 -4.30
C ALA A 106 13.16 0.67 -5.37
N SER A 107 13.07 -0.65 -5.51
CA SER A 107 13.78 -1.42 -6.54
C SER A 107 13.42 -0.98 -7.95
N ASP A 108 12.12 -0.83 -8.25
CA ASP A 108 11.63 -0.38 -9.55
C ASP A 108 12.09 1.04 -9.92
N LEU A 109 12.26 1.90 -8.91
CA LEU A 109 12.79 3.26 -9.08
C LEU A 109 14.33 3.30 -9.16
N GLY A 110 15.02 2.20 -8.82
CA GLY A 110 16.47 2.18 -8.62
C GLY A 110 16.91 3.02 -7.42
N ALA A 111 16.05 3.17 -6.42
CA ALA A 111 16.26 3.99 -5.23
C ALA A 111 16.73 3.17 -4.03
N THR A 112 17.49 3.79 -3.14
CA THR A 112 17.78 3.25 -1.81
C THR A 112 16.58 3.43 -0.90
N ILE A 113 16.14 2.37 -0.23
CA ILE A 113 15.11 2.46 0.80
C ILE A 113 15.72 2.80 2.18
N LYS A 114 15.07 3.73 2.88
CA LYS A 114 15.27 4.02 4.31
C LYS A 114 13.95 3.71 5.02
N ASP A 115 13.90 2.53 5.63
CA ASP A 115 12.69 2.02 6.26
C ASP A 115 12.64 2.38 7.76
N TYR A 116 11.56 3.02 8.17
CA TYR A 116 11.22 3.35 9.56
C TYR A 116 9.94 2.65 10.01
N ALA A 117 9.28 1.88 9.15
CA ALA A 117 8.02 1.22 9.47
C ALA A 117 8.20 0.14 10.55
N VAL A 118 7.26 0.09 11.48
CA VAL A 118 7.27 -0.84 12.61
C VAL A 118 5.97 -1.64 12.63
N SER A 119 6.07 -2.96 12.67
CA SER A 119 4.91 -3.83 12.73
C SER A 119 3.97 -3.48 13.89
N GLY A 120 2.67 -3.40 13.61
CA GLY A 120 1.64 -3.06 14.60
C GLY A 120 1.50 -1.56 14.91
N ALA A 121 2.28 -0.71 14.24
CA ALA A 121 2.24 0.72 14.50
C ALA A 121 0.89 1.34 14.12
N VAL A 122 0.47 2.28 14.96
CA VAL A 122 -0.68 3.18 14.76
C VAL A 122 -0.16 4.58 14.42
N VAL A 123 -1.03 5.55 14.11
CA VAL A 123 -0.54 6.91 13.89
C VAL A 123 -0.02 7.55 15.16
N ASN A 124 -0.80 7.46 16.25
CA ASN A 124 -0.44 8.01 17.56
C ASN A 124 -0.91 7.05 18.65
N VAL A 125 0.02 6.47 19.39
CA VAL A 125 -0.28 5.43 20.39
C VAL A 125 -1.13 5.96 21.54
N THR A 126 -1.07 7.26 21.83
CA THR A 126 -1.85 7.89 22.92
C THR A 126 -3.35 7.91 22.66
N LEU A 127 -3.78 7.74 21.40
CA LEU A 127 -5.19 7.61 21.00
C LEU A 127 -5.74 6.19 21.22
N TRP A 128 -4.86 5.21 21.42
CA TRP A 128 -5.21 3.79 21.36
C TRP A 128 -4.66 3.04 22.58
N PRO A 129 -5.34 3.10 23.75
CA PRO A 129 -4.90 2.38 24.95
C PRO A 129 -4.61 0.89 24.74
N SER A 130 -5.36 0.20 23.87
CA SER A 130 -5.11 -1.20 23.50
C SER A 130 -3.78 -1.43 22.76
N LYS A 131 -3.14 -0.35 22.29
CA LYS A 131 -1.87 -0.33 21.56
C LYS A 131 -0.73 0.34 22.34
N ALA A 132 -0.91 0.67 23.62
CA ALA A 132 0.07 1.44 24.42
C ALA A 132 1.54 0.96 24.37
N GLY A 133 1.79 -0.34 24.13
CA GLY A 133 3.13 -0.90 24.00
C GLY A 133 3.69 -0.99 22.57
N GLN A 134 2.98 -0.47 21.57
CA GLN A 134 3.38 -0.48 20.16
C GLN A 134 4.11 0.81 19.78
N SER A 135 4.78 0.80 18.62
CA SER A 135 5.32 2.02 18.01
C SER A 135 4.22 2.83 17.31
N ASP A 136 4.53 4.04 16.87
CA ASP A 136 3.62 4.90 16.13
C ASP A 136 4.34 5.82 15.13
N PHE A 137 3.59 6.51 14.28
CA PHE A 137 4.17 7.41 13.28
C PHE A 137 4.97 8.55 13.94
N LEU A 138 4.49 9.09 15.06
CA LEU A 138 5.18 10.16 15.80
C LEU A 138 6.60 9.72 16.19
N HIS A 139 6.75 8.52 16.73
CA HIS A 139 8.06 7.96 17.09
C HIS A 139 8.94 7.73 15.85
N GLN A 140 8.39 7.15 14.79
CA GLN A 140 9.13 6.89 13.54
C GLN A 140 9.63 8.19 12.90
N ALA A 141 8.79 9.21 12.83
CA ALA A 141 9.15 10.53 12.32
C ALA A 141 10.18 11.23 13.22
N ALA A 142 10.03 11.16 14.54
CA ALA A 142 11.00 11.70 15.48
C ALA A 142 12.38 11.04 15.35
N LEU A 143 12.43 9.72 15.19
CA LEU A 143 13.67 8.99 14.94
C LEU A 143 14.33 9.46 13.64
N PHE A 144 13.59 9.51 12.53
CA PHE A 144 14.09 10.01 11.25
C PHE A 144 14.65 11.44 11.36
N LEU A 145 13.95 12.33 12.05
CA LEU A 145 14.36 13.72 12.25
C LEU A 145 15.62 13.82 13.12
N SER A 146 15.71 13.04 14.20
CA SER A 146 16.86 13.05 15.11
C SER A 146 18.18 12.62 14.45
N GLN A 147 18.10 11.86 13.36
CA GLN A 147 19.26 11.38 12.63
C GLN A 147 19.89 12.45 11.72
N ASN A 148 19.26 13.63 11.57
CA ASN A 148 19.77 14.75 10.77
C ASN A 148 20.19 14.31 9.35
N ASN A 149 19.37 13.48 8.71
CA ASN A 149 19.65 12.96 7.38
C ASN A 149 19.81 14.11 6.36
N ALA A 150 20.92 14.12 5.62
CA ALA A 150 21.17 15.08 4.54
C ALA A 150 20.60 14.56 3.21
N LEU A 151 19.27 14.53 3.09
CA LEU A 151 18.58 14.07 1.88
C LEU A 151 18.24 15.23 0.93
N ASN A 152 18.39 15.00 -0.38
CA ASN A 152 17.93 15.95 -1.38
C ASN A 152 16.42 15.80 -1.56
N SER A 153 15.66 16.82 -1.19
CA SER A 153 14.19 16.80 -1.24
C SER A 153 13.62 16.64 -2.66
N ALA A 154 14.35 17.03 -3.70
CA ALA A 154 13.93 16.85 -5.09
C ALA A 154 14.04 15.38 -5.56
N THR A 155 14.94 14.60 -4.96
CA THR A 155 15.19 13.19 -5.32
C THR A 155 14.80 12.21 -4.21
N THR A 156 14.03 12.67 -3.22
CA THR A 156 13.55 11.85 -2.11
C THR A 156 12.03 11.73 -2.17
N LEU A 157 11.55 10.49 -2.08
CA LEU A 157 10.14 10.14 -1.98
C LEU A 157 9.85 9.70 -0.56
N TYR A 158 8.84 10.29 0.08
CA TYR A 158 8.37 9.89 1.40
C TYR A 158 7.07 9.12 1.23
N THR A 159 6.98 7.92 1.81
CA THR A 159 5.76 7.12 1.79
C THR A 159 5.22 6.97 3.21
N VAL A 160 3.90 7.16 3.37
CA VAL A 160 3.19 7.05 4.64
C VAL A 160 2.04 6.06 4.46
N PHE A 161 2.09 4.93 5.17
CA PHE A 161 1.03 3.92 5.11
C PHE A 161 0.62 3.48 6.52
N PHE A 162 -0.50 4.06 6.99
CA PHE A 162 -1.10 3.81 8.30
C PHE A 162 -2.63 3.71 8.17
N GLY A 163 -3.30 3.35 9.26
CA GLY A 163 -4.76 3.28 9.33
C GLY A 163 -5.29 1.87 9.63
N ILE A 164 -4.56 0.81 9.28
CA ILE A 164 -4.98 -0.59 9.54
C ILE A 164 -5.09 -0.84 11.05
N ASN A 165 -4.03 -0.52 11.79
CA ASN A 165 -4.00 -0.74 13.23
C ASN A 165 -4.88 0.26 14.00
N ASP A 166 -4.99 1.50 13.52
CA ASP A 166 -5.88 2.52 14.08
C ASP A 166 -7.35 2.10 13.93
N PHE A 167 -7.76 1.67 12.74
CA PHE A 167 -9.11 1.18 12.49
C PHE A 167 -9.40 -0.07 13.32
N SER A 168 -8.45 -1.01 13.40
CA SER A 168 -8.59 -2.18 14.27
C SER A 168 -8.68 -1.82 15.75
N ALA A 169 -7.96 -0.81 16.24
CA ALA A 169 -8.01 -0.38 17.64
C ALA A 169 -9.33 0.34 17.96
N SER A 170 -9.93 1.01 16.98
CA SER A 170 -11.18 1.76 17.15
C SER A 170 -12.37 0.91 17.60
N SER A 171 -12.38 -0.39 17.30
CA SER A 171 -13.41 -1.31 17.80
C SER A 171 -13.30 -1.60 19.30
N THR A 172 -12.15 -1.34 19.90
CA THR A 172 -11.86 -1.57 21.32
C THR A 172 -11.83 -0.27 22.10
N ASP A 173 -11.15 0.75 21.56
CA ASP A 173 -10.84 1.99 22.28
C ASP A 173 -11.80 3.15 21.96
N GLY A 174 -12.73 2.95 21.02
CA GLY A 174 -13.64 3.98 20.54
C GLY A 174 -13.11 4.72 19.31
N ASN A 175 -13.94 5.58 18.72
CA ASN A 175 -13.59 6.23 17.45
C ASN A 175 -12.67 7.44 17.65
N HIS A 176 -11.36 7.23 17.51
CA HIS A 176 -10.33 8.28 17.48
C HIS A 176 -9.70 8.48 16.09
N LEU A 177 -10.32 7.93 15.05
CA LEU A 177 -9.80 8.02 13.68
C LEU A 177 -9.69 9.47 13.18
N PRO A 178 -10.66 10.39 13.40
CA PRO A 178 -10.49 11.78 12.99
C PRO A 178 -9.25 12.45 13.60
N GLN A 179 -8.95 12.17 14.87
CA GLN A 179 -7.76 12.68 15.56
C GLN A 179 -6.48 12.08 14.97
N ALA A 180 -6.46 10.77 14.74
CA ALA A 180 -5.31 10.13 14.10
C ALA A 180 -5.08 10.68 12.67
N ALA A 181 -6.11 11.09 11.92
CA ALA A 181 -5.95 11.63 10.58
C ALA A 181 -5.26 13.00 10.63
N ALA A 182 -5.67 13.82 11.60
CA ALA A 182 -5.04 15.12 11.87
C ALA A 182 -3.58 14.96 12.30
N GLU A 183 -3.26 13.97 13.13
CA GLU A 183 -1.88 13.66 13.55
C GLU A 183 -1.02 13.20 12.36
N LEU A 184 -1.55 12.32 11.49
CA LEU A 184 -0.85 11.87 10.28
C LEU A 184 -0.47 13.07 9.40
N LEU A 185 -1.42 13.97 9.16
CA LEU A 185 -1.19 15.19 8.37
C LEU A 185 -0.21 16.15 9.05
N THR A 186 -0.22 16.20 10.38
CA THR A 186 0.74 17.00 11.18
C THR A 186 2.16 16.47 11.01
N GLN A 187 2.36 15.15 11.06
CA GLN A 187 3.66 14.53 10.82
C GLN A 187 4.14 14.77 9.37
N ILE A 188 3.26 14.68 8.37
CA ILE A 188 3.61 15.04 6.98
C ILE A 188 4.05 16.51 6.89
N LYS A 189 3.34 17.42 7.56
CA LYS A 189 3.70 18.84 7.59
C LYS A 189 5.05 19.07 8.27
N GLN A 190 5.36 18.31 9.31
CA GLN A 190 6.67 18.36 9.98
C GLN A 190 7.79 17.92 9.04
N LEU A 191 7.60 16.83 8.28
CA LEU A 191 8.54 16.38 7.25
C LEU A 191 8.69 17.42 6.12
N ALA A 192 7.62 18.11 5.73
CA ALA A 192 7.65 19.15 4.70
C ALA A 192 8.37 20.43 5.15
N SER A 193 8.52 20.63 6.46
CA SER A 193 9.16 21.79 7.08
C SER A 193 10.69 21.63 7.17
N ALA A 194 11.40 22.73 7.43
CA ALA A 194 12.83 22.68 7.70
C ALA A 194 13.14 21.80 8.94
N PRO A 195 14.26 21.05 8.95
CA PRO A 195 15.33 21.04 7.93
C PRO A 195 15.10 20.06 6.78
N ILE A 196 14.13 19.14 6.90
CA ILE A 196 13.91 18.05 5.94
C ILE A 196 13.43 18.58 4.59
N ASN A 197 12.53 19.56 4.61
CA ASN A 197 11.98 20.18 3.42
C ASN A 197 11.41 19.16 2.43
N ALA A 198 10.70 18.12 2.91
CA ALA A 198 10.09 17.12 2.05
C ALA A 198 9.25 17.78 0.94
N ARG A 199 9.33 17.23 -0.27
CA ARG A 199 8.59 17.73 -1.44
C ARG A 199 7.66 16.70 -2.04
N ASN A 200 8.04 15.43 -2.06
CA ASN A 200 7.25 14.35 -2.68
C ASN A 200 6.75 13.39 -1.60
N VAL A 201 5.44 13.38 -1.38
CA VAL A 201 4.79 12.52 -0.37
C VAL A 201 3.72 11.65 -1.02
N VAL A 202 3.75 10.36 -0.74
CA VAL A 202 2.72 9.40 -1.14
C VAL A 202 2.07 8.87 0.12
N VAL A 203 0.76 9.01 0.23
CA VAL A 203 -0.01 8.37 1.30
C VAL A 203 -0.78 7.20 0.70
N LEU A 204 -0.73 6.07 1.39
CA LEU A 204 -1.41 4.84 0.98
C LEU A 204 -2.43 4.47 2.05
N ASP A 205 -3.54 3.88 1.63
CA ASP A 205 -4.58 3.40 2.54
C ASP A 205 -5.09 2.01 2.14
N ASP A 206 -5.30 1.19 3.17
CA ASP A 206 -6.03 -0.08 3.16
C ASP A 206 -6.62 -0.35 4.55
N TYR A 207 -7.19 0.68 5.22
CA TYR A 207 -7.55 0.59 6.66
C TYR A 207 -8.34 -0.68 7.02
N GLY A 208 -9.20 -1.12 6.10
CA GLY A 208 -10.18 -2.18 6.31
C GLY A 208 -9.77 -3.52 5.73
N ARG A 209 -8.70 -3.61 4.93
CA ARG A 209 -8.24 -4.85 4.28
C ARG A 209 -9.39 -5.56 3.54
N GLY A 210 -10.10 -4.79 2.70
CA GLY A 210 -11.30 -5.24 1.98
C GLY A 210 -12.62 -5.15 2.77
N LYS A 211 -12.61 -4.58 3.98
CA LYS A 211 -13.84 -4.19 4.68
C LYS A 211 -14.08 -2.69 4.52
N HIS A 212 -15.32 -2.34 4.21
CA HIS A 212 -15.76 -0.95 4.10
C HIS A 212 -16.64 -0.58 5.29
N SER A 213 -16.47 0.65 5.79
CA SER A 213 -17.29 1.19 6.86
C SER A 213 -17.35 2.71 6.76
N ALA A 214 -18.46 3.31 7.19
CA ALA A 214 -18.60 4.76 7.20
C ALA A 214 -17.47 5.45 7.98
N THR A 215 -17.04 4.87 9.11
CA THR A 215 -15.98 5.45 9.94
C THR A 215 -14.61 5.38 9.27
N GLY A 216 -14.26 4.25 8.65
CA GLY A 216 -13.00 4.11 7.94
C GLY A 216 -12.97 4.91 6.63
N ASP A 217 -14.09 5.02 5.92
CA ASP A 217 -14.18 5.87 4.72
C ASP A 217 -14.08 7.36 5.10
N ALA A 218 -14.63 7.76 6.25
CA ALA A 218 -14.44 9.10 6.79
C ALA A 218 -12.97 9.36 7.17
N TRP A 219 -12.24 8.35 7.66
CA TRP A 219 -10.79 8.42 7.86
C TRP A 219 -10.05 8.69 6.53
N LYS A 220 -10.31 7.88 5.50
CA LYS A 220 -9.69 8.07 4.17
C LYS A 220 -9.96 9.46 3.62
N GLN A 221 -11.20 9.91 3.73
CA GLN A 221 -11.62 11.22 3.26
C GLN A 221 -10.89 12.35 4.00
N ALA A 222 -10.78 12.28 5.33
CA ALA A 222 -10.06 13.29 6.12
C ALA A 222 -8.58 13.39 5.74
N VAL A 223 -7.91 12.25 5.52
CA VAL A 223 -6.51 12.22 5.04
C VAL A 223 -6.43 12.83 3.64
N PHE A 224 -7.33 12.44 2.72
CA PHE A 224 -7.37 12.94 1.35
C PHE A 224 -7.57 14.45 1.25
N ASP A 225 -8.51 15.00 2.03
CA ASP A 225 -8.77 16.45 2.10
C ASP A 225 -7.58 17.21 2.69
N GLY A 226 -6.91 16.62 3.67
CA GLY A 226 -5.65 17.14 4.20
C GLY A 226 -4.54 17.20 3.16
N LEU A 227 -4.39 16.17 2.32
CA LEU A 227 -3.43 16.17 1.22
C LEU A 227 -3.76 17.22 0.17
N SER A 228 -5.04 17.45 -0.14
CA SER A 228 -5.48 18.57 -0.98
C SER A 228 -5.00 19.91 -0.43
N SER A 229 -5.17 20.11 0.89
CA SER A 229 -4.72 21.31 1.59
C SER A 229 -3.20 21.48 1.59
N LEU A 230 -2.43 20.40 1.73
CA LEU A 230 -0.97 20.41 1.65
C LEU A 230 -0.47 20.66 0.23
N ARG A 231 -1.19 20.17 -0.79
CA ARG A 231 -0.88 20.46 -2.20
C ARG A 231 -1.02 21.94 -2.52
N ALA A 232 -2.04 22.59 -1.97
CA ALA A 232 -2.22 24.04 -2.08
C ALA A 232 -1.08 24.83 -1.42
N GLN A 233 -0.37 24.23 -0.46
CA GLN A 233 0.82 24.78 0.20
C GLN A 233 2.13 24.44 -0.53
N GLY A 234 2.07 23.81 -1.70
CA GLY A 234 3.23 23.55 -2.56
C GLY A 234 3.89 22.17 -2.39
N LEU A 235 3.27 21.25 -1.64
CA LEU A 235 3.74 19.87 -1.54
C LEU A 235 3.29 19.04 -2.75
N ASN A 236 4.17 18.24 -3.34
CA ASN A 236 3.75 17.22 -4.31
C ASN A 236 3.18 16.02 -3.54
N VAL A 237 1.92 15.71 -3.78
CA VAL A 237 1.22 14.63 -3.06
C VAL A 237 0.65 13.59 -4.03
N ALA A 238 0.61 12.34 -3.59
CA ALA A 238 -0.19 11.30 -4.20
C ALA A 238 -0.97 10.55 -3.11
N PHE A 239 -2.15 10.06 -3.48
CA PHE A 239 -2.97 9.19 -2.64
C PHE A 239 -3.24 7.89 -3.40
N VAL A 240 -2.97 6.76 -2.76
CA VAL A 240 -3.20 5.41 -3.30
C VAL A 240 -4.22 4.70 -2.41
N ASP A 241 -5.38 4.38 -2.96
CA ASP A 241 -6.40 3.58 -2.29
C ASP A 241 -6.30 2.12 -2.78
N PHE A 242 -5.94 1.22 -1.87
CA PHE A 242 -5.87 -0.21 -2.13
C PHE A 242 -7.21 -0.92 -1.95
N ALA A 243 -8.26 -0.27 -1.44
CA ALA A 243 -9.55 -0.93 -1.26
C ALA A 243 -10.07 -1.60 -2.55
N PRO A 244 -9.99 -0.98 -3.75
CA PRO A 244 -10.35 -1.65 -5.00
C PRO A 244 -9.51 -2.91 -5.31
N LEU A 245 -8.24 -2.94 -4.92
CA LEU A 245 -7.39 -4.12 -5.08
C LEU A 245 -7.88 -5.27 -4.19
N TRP A 246 -8.17 -4.98 -2.92
CA TRP A 246 -8.74 -5.97 -2.01
C TRP A 246 -10.13 -6.43 -2.46
N ASP A 247 -10.99 -5.52 -2.88
CA ASP A 247 -12.33 -5.84 -3.40
C ASP A 247 -12.24 -6.73 -4.64
N GLY A 248 -11.29 -6.45 -5.54
CA GLY A 248 -11.09 -7.25 -6.74
C GLY A 248 -10.65 -8.68 -6.43
N VAL A 249 -9.78 -8.87 -5.42
CA VAL A 249 -9.29 -10.19 -5.02
C VAL A 249 -10.30 -10.97 -4.17
N LEU A 250 -10.87 -10.32 -3.16
CA LEU A 250 -11.74 -10.95 -2.16
C LEU A 250 -13.21 -11.01 -2.60
N GLY A 251 -13.61 -10.20 -3.57
CA GLY A 251 -14.94 -10.20 -4.16
C GLY A 251 -15.15 -11.32 -5.19
N SER A 252 -16.35 -11.35 -5.77
CA SER A 252 -16.73 -12.32 -6.80
C SER A 252 -16.25 -11.95 -8.21
N SER A 253 -15.86 -10.69 -8.45
CA SER A 253 -15.41 -10.21 -9.75
C SER A 253 -14.29 -9.16 -9.61
N PRO A 254 -13.11 -9.37 -10.22
CA PRO A 254 -12.77 -10.53 -11.03
C PRO A 254 -12.42 -11.78 -10.19
N GLY A 255 -12.23 -11.62 -8.86
CA GLY A 255 -11.92 -12.69 -7.91
C GLY A 255 -10.45 -13.10 -7.93
N PHE A 256 -9.98 -13.73 -6.85
CA PHE A 256 -8.56 -14.06 -6.65
C PHE A 256 -7.90 -14.84 -7.80
N ALA A 257 -8.65 -15.73 -8.46
CA ALA A 257 -8.14 -16.55 -9.55
C ALA A 257 -7.76 -15.71 -10.78
N ALA A 258 -8.48 -14.61 -11.04
CA ALA A 258 -8.15 -13.70 -12.13
C ALA A 258 -6.82 -12.98 -11.90
N PHE A 259 -6.43 -12.77 -10.65
CA PHE A 259 -5.13 -12.23 -10.26
C PHE A 259 -4.02 -13.28 -10.27
N GLY A 260 -4.32 -14.56 -10.56
CA GLY A 260 -3.35 -15.65 -10.55
C GLY A 260 -3.11 -16.29 -9.17
N TYR A 261 -3.95 -16.00 -8.17
CA TYR A 261 -3.91 -16.70 -6.90
C TYR A 261 -4.60 -18.08 -6.98
N ALA A 262 -4.11 -19.04 -6.20
CA ALA A 262 -4.75 -20.31 -5.96
C ALA A 262 -5.80 -20.23 -4.83
N ASN A 263 -5.63 -19.29 -3.90
CA ASN A 263 -6.56 -19.02 -2.82
C ASN A 263 -6.44 -17.57 -2.30
N SER A 264 -7.51 -17.05 -1.71
CA SER A 264 -7.56 -15.74 -1.06
C SER A 264 -7.21 -15.77 0.44
N GLY A 265 -6.85 -16.94 0.97
CA GLY A 265 -6.53 -17.16 2.38
C GLY A 265 -5.06 -16.96 2.72
N ALA A 266 -4.74 -17.16 4.00
CA ALA A 266 -3.36 -17.19 4.49
C ALA A 266 -2.72 -18.56 4.25
N CYS A 267 -1.46 -18.57 3.83
CA CYS A 267 -0.71 -19.81 3.64
C CYS A 267 -0.23 -20.43 4.95
N ILE A 268 0.18 -19.59 5.90
CA ILE A 268 0.51 -19.96 7.27
C ILE A 268 -0.74 -19.76 8.13
N PRO A 269 -1.15 -20.74 8.95
CA PRO A 269 -2.47 -20.71 9.59
C PRO A 269 -2.58 -19.72 10.76
N ASN A 270 -1.47 -19.31 11.38
CA ASN A 270 -1.49 -18.43 12.55
C ASN A 270 -0.49 -17.27 12.45
N LEU A 271 -0.92 -16.06 12.83
CA LEU A 271 -0.08 -14.86 12.79
C LEU A 271 1.09 -14.92 13.80
N SER A 272 0.86 -15.55 14.95
CA SER A 272 1.85 -15.70 16.03
C SER A 272 2.80 -16.89 15.80
N GLN A 273 2.70 -17.54 14.65
CA GLN A 273 3.51 -18.71 14.36
C GLN A 273 4.99 -18.35 14.19
N THR A 274 5.85 -19.22 14.69
CA THR A 274 7.31 -19.06 14.68
C THR A 274 8.01 -20.04 13.74
N ASP A 275 7.27 -20.95 13.11
CA ASP A 275 7.75 -21.93 12.14
C ASP A 275 6.88 -21.98 10.85
N LEU A 276 7.22 -22.86 9.91
CA LEU A 276 6.43 -23.13 8.67
C LEU A 276 5.43 -24.28 8.83
N SER A 277 5.11 -24.71 10.05
CA SER A 277 4.21 -25.86 10.28
C SER A 277 2.80 -25.60 9.71
N GLY A 278 2.33 -26.48 8.82
CA GLY A 278 1.01 -26.30 8.21
C GLY A 278 0.97 -25.23 7.12
N GLU A 279 2.12 -24.88 6.54
CA GLU A 279 2.19 -24.16 5.27
C GLU A 279 1.26 -24.79 4.22
N CYS A 280 0.54 -23.94 3.50
CA CYS A 280 -0.35 -24.35 2.42
C CYS A 280 0.40 -25.02 1.26
N SER A 281 -0.33 -25.75 0.40
CA SER A 281 0.26 -26.43 -0.76
C SER A 281 0.68 -25.51 -1.92
N THR A 282 0.26 -24.23 -1.89
CA THR A 282 0.51 -23.25 -2.95
C THR A 282 1.08 -21.94 -2.38
N PRO A 283 2.25 -21.96 -1.72
CA PRO A 283 2.79 -20.78 -1.02
C PRO A 283 3.13 -19.63 -1.97
N LEU A 284 3.47 -19.93 -3.22
CA LEU A 284 3.77 -18.93 -4.26
C LEU A 284 2.53 -18.30 -4.90
N ASN A 285 1.32 -18.74 -4.54
CA ASN A 285 0.07 -18.25 -5.14
C ASN A 285 -1.02 -18.02 -4.07
N SER A 286 -0.65 -17.78 -2.82
CA SER A 286 -1.61 -17.35 -1.79
C SER A 286 -1.70 -15.82 -1.74
N PHE A 287 -2.89 -15.29 -1.50
CA PHE A 287 -3.07 -13.84 -1.32
C PHE A 287 -2.45 -13.36 -0.01
N TYR A 288 -2.70 -14.07 1.08
CA TYR A 288 -2.07 -13.81 2.36
C TYR A 288 -0.98 -14.83 2.64
N TRP A 289 0.11 -14.39 3.26
CA TRP A 289 1.12 -15.30 3.79
C TRP A 289 0.77 -15.67 5.23
N LEU A 290 0.66 -14.68 6.11
CA LEU A 290 0.15 -14.83 7.47
C LEU A 290 -1.29 -14.29 7.54
N PRO A 291 -2.12 -14.68 8.54
CA PRO A 291 -3.47 -14.18 8.66
C PRO A 291 -3.53 -12.64 8.65
N GLY A 292 -4.24 -12.11 7.65
CA GLY A 292 -4.41 -10.68 7.43
C GLY A 292 -3.14 -9.92 7.04
N HIS A 293 -2.11 -10.60 6.53
CA HIS A 293 -0.87 -10.01 6.03
C HIS A 293 -0.53 -10.55 4.64
N PRO A 294 -0.37 -9.68 3.63
CA PRO A 294 -0.08 -10.05 2.23
C PRO A 294 1.09 -11.02 2.10
N SER A 295 1.02 -11.92 1.11
CA SER A 295 2.22 -12.60 0.62
C SER A 295 3.14 -11.64 -0.12
N LYS A 296 4.38 -12.04 -0.37
CA LYS A 296 5.31 -11.24 -1.18
C LYS A 296 4.75 -11.00 -2.59
N GLU A 297 3.98 -11.94 -3.13
CA GLU A 297 3.39 -11.80 -4.46
C GLU A 297 2.25 -10.77 -4.47
N THR A 298 1.52 -10.69 -3.35
CA THR A 298 0.56 -9.62 -3.11
C THR A 298 1.27 -8.27 -2.92
N HIS A 299 2.37 -8.22 -2.17
CA HIS A 299 3.19 -7.01 -2.05
C HIS A 299 3.74 -6.52 -3.39
N ARG A 300 4.14 -7.44 -4.27
CA ARG A 300 4.60 -7.13 -5.63
C ARG A 300 3.49 -6.48 -6.47
N ILE A 301 2.25 -6.96 -6.40
CA ILE A 301 1.14 -6.30 -7.11
C ILE A 301 0.67 -5.00 -6.42
N MET A 302 0.84 -4.86 -5.10
CA MET A 302 0.67 -3.57 -4.42
C MET A 302 1.67 -2.55 -4.96
N ALA A 303 2.93 -2.93 -5.15
CA ALA A 303 3.94 -2.07 -5.77
C ALA A 303 3.58 -1.70 -7.22
N ASP A 304 3.08 -2.66 -8.01
CA ASP A 304 2.59 -2.39 -9.37
C ASP A 304 1.42 -1.40 -9.38
N TYR A 305 0.51 -1.53 -8.43
CA TYR A 305 -0.63 -0.63 -8.26
C TYR A 305 -0.16 0.78 -7.91
N VAL A 306 0.77 0.92 -6.95
CA VAL A 306 1.40 2.21 -6.59
C VAL A 306 2.08 2.83 -7.81
N ASN A 307 2.91 2.07 -8.52
CA ASN A 307 3.61 2.55 -9.69
C ASN A 307 2.65 2.97 -10.81
N PHE A 308 1.54 2.25 -10.99
CA PHE A 308 0.50 2.67 -11.92
C PHE A 308 -0.10 4.02 -11.50
N VAL A 309 -0.51 4.19 -10.24
CA VAL A 309 -1.10 5.45 -9.76
C VAL A 309 -0.11 6.61 -9.93
N LEU A 310 1.15 6.40 -9.54
CA LEU A 310 2.20 7.40 -9.70
C LEU A 310 2.50 7.74 -11.16
N ALA A 311 2.38 6.79 -12.08
CA ALA A 311 2.64 7.03 -13.50
C ALA A 311 1.43 7.60 -14.26
N LYS A 312 0.21 7.16 -13.94
CA LYS A 312 -0.98 7.32 -14.79
C LYS A 312 -2.07 8.20 -14.20
N CYS A 313 -2.21 8.29 -12.87
CA CYS A 313 -3.27 9.08 -12.26
C CYS A 313 -2.88 10.55 -12.04
N LYS A 314 -2.36 11.20 -13.07
CA LYS A 314 -1.89 12.59 -12.99
C LYS A 314 -3.08 13.57 -12.86
N ALA A 315 -3.00 14.49 -11.91
CA ALA A 315 -3.93 15.59 -11.70
C ALA A 315 -3.29 16.96 -11.97
#